data_AF-A0A0G0UHS8-F1
#
_entry.id   AF-A0A0G0UHS8-F1
#
_cell.length_a   1.000
_cell.length_b   1.000
_cell.length_c   1.000
_cell.angle_alpha   90.00
_cell.angle_beta   90.00
_cell.angle_gamma   90.00
#
_symmetry.space_group_name_H-M   'P 1'
#
loop_
_entity.id
_entity.type
_entity.pdbx_description
1 polymer ?
#
loop_
_entity_poly.entity_id
_entity_poly.type
_entity_poly.pdbx_seq_one_letter_code
_entity_poly.pdbx_strand_id
1 'polypeptide(L)'
;MNEKELLHLLKQVKDTPVFGGDFQRSKMEEGWKHLAEQLSFKQTTLPSAPVLSWKDFFSYIEKTIFRTFLRPVSIGASLFSLVFMGWIATVNASFSSVPGDFLYPVKLATERVQLTLAITNNEQRARLHAEFASRRLEEVMDIAGSNRTAKDVRMHEAVAGFKQEIASVNEEFVQATTGNVQEAFEMAKVVDRKVGEYEAVFARNEENPSLNEHRIEVDAARQIVEETKQQVTDAIVTTHEATPEPATTVYLQSTFQRDLGEIRTTMNSYYGRITVIEQVLNTQTLDNEEKYRTDAESFKRSLQNFESSLIEAMDFFAAGGFRRVSEMVSQLKGDLTSMGSAIQTMEIEISTKVSL
;
A
#
# COMPACT_ATOMS: atom_id res chain seq x y z
N MET A 1 -93.98 6.61 8.20
CA MET A 1 -94.34 5.21 8.46
C MET A 1 -94.25 4.98 9.95
N ASN A 2 -95.31 4.47 10.57
CA ASN A 2 -95.32 4.20 12.01
C ASN A 2 -94.62 2.85 12.30
N GLU A 3 -94.12 2.64 13.52
CA GLU A 3 -93.31 1.48 13.91
C GLU A 3 -94.03 0.14 13.66
N LYS A 4 -95.36 0.11 13.89
CA LYS A 4 -96.19 -1.07 13.63
C LYS A 4 -96.30 -1.40 12.14
N GLU A 5 -96.34 -0.39 11.27
CA GLU A 5 -96.38 -0.58 9.81
C GLU A 5 -95.03 -1.09 9.30
N LEU A 6 -93.92 -0.58 9.87
CA LEU A 6 -92.57 -1.05 9.60
C LEU A 6 -92.38 -2.52 9.98
N LEU A 7 -92.82 -2.90 11.18
CA LEU A 7 -92.77 -4.29 11.64
C LEU A 7 -93.60 -5.25 10.78
N HIS A 8 -94.78 -4.80 10.31
CA HIS A 8 -95.61 -5.60 9.41
C HIS A 8 -94.92 -5.81 8.05
N LEU A 9 -94.37 -4.75 7.47
CA LEU A 9 -93.64 -4.79 6.20
C LEU A 9 -92.40 -5.69 6.28
N LEU A 10 -91.59 -5.54 7.33
CA LEU A 10 -90.40 -6.37 7.52
C LEU A 10 -90.76 -7.86 7.66
N LYS A 11 -91.88 -8.18 8.32
CA LYS A 11 -92.37 -9.57 8.41
C LYS A 11 -92.86 -10.12 7.07
N GLN A 12 -93.35 -9.28 6.16
CA GLN A 12 -93.80 -9.70 4.84
C GLN A 12 -92.62 -9.93 3.88
N VAL A 13 -91.55 -9.14 4.00
CA VAL A 13 -90.39 -9.20 3.10
C VAL A 13 -89.32 -10.19 3.58
N LYS A 14 -89.26 -10.53 4.88
CA LYS A 14 -88.18 -11.36 5.46
C LYS A 14 -87.97 -12.72 4.78
N ASP A 15 -89.02 -13.32 4.22
CA ASP A 15 -88.98 -14.67 3.63
C ASP A 15 -88.93 -14.63 2.08
N THR A 16 -88.78 -13.44 1.48
CA THR A 16 -88.65 -13.35 0.02
C THR A 16 -87.26 -13.82 -0.43
N PRO A 17 -87.17 -14.73 -1.43
CA PRO A 17 -85.92 -15.39 -1.80
C PRO A 17 -84.85 -14.45 -2.36
N VAL A 18 -85.22 -13.20 -2.68
CA VAL A 18 -84.30 -12.17 -3.18
C VAL A 18 -83.40 -11.61 -2.08
N PHE A 19 -83.80 -11.69 -0.80
CA PHE A 19 -83.05 -11.10 0.33
C PHE A 19 -82.27 -12.11 1.19
N GLY A 20 -82.00 -13.32 0.69
CA GLY A 20 -81.20 -14.30 1.42
C GLY A 20 -80.52 -15.34 0.53
N GLY A 21 -79.21 -15.54 0.75
CA GLY A 21 -78.46 -16.72 0.27
C GLY A 21 -77.24 -16.45 -0.61
N ASP A 22 -77.08 -15.27 -1.20
CA ASP A 22 -75.97 -14.95 -2.11
C ASP A 22 -75.60 -13.46 -2.07
N PHE A 23 -74.36 -13.13 -1.71
CA PHE A 23 -73.86 -11.74 -1.54
C PHE A 23 -73.31 -11.15 -2.85
N GLN A 24 -73.71 -11.70 -4.01
CA GLN A 24 -73.38 -11.14 -5.31
C GLN A 24 -74.05 -9.77 -5.54
N ARG A 25 -73.25 -8.80 -5.97
CA ARG A 25 -73.65 -7.39 -6.13
C ARG A 25 -74.87 -7.19 -7.03
N SER A 26 -75.00 -7.96 -8.11
CA SER A 26 -76.15 -7.88 -9.02
C SER A 26 -77.46 -8.28 -8.34
N LYS A 27 -77.47 -9.34 -7.54
CA LYS A 27 -78.66 -9.79 -6.78
C LYS A 27 -79.04 -8.81 -5.67
N MET A 28 -78.05 -8.18 -5.04
CA MET A 28 -78.28 -7.11 -4.07
C MET A 28 -78.91 -5.87 -4.72
N GLU A 29 -78.47 -5.51 -5.92
CA GLU A 29 -79.04 -4.41 -6.70
C GLU A 29 -80.48 -4.71 -7.12
N GLU A 30 -80.78 -5.94 -7.56
CA GLU A 30 -82.14 -6.39 -7.89
C GLU A 30 -83.06 -6.41 -6.66
N GLY A 31 -82.59 -6.93 -5.53
CA GLY A 31 -83.32 -6.90 -4.27
C GLY A 31 -83.61 -5.46 -3.84
N TRP A 32 -82.58 -4.62 -3.76
CA TRP A 32 -82.75 -3.21 -3.39
C TRP A 32 -83.74 -2.48 -4.29
N LYS A 33 -83.68 -2.70 -5.60
CA LYS A 33 -84.62 -2.11 -6.56
C LYS A 33 -86.06 -2.52 -6.26
N HIS A 34 -86.31 -3.82 -6.05
CA HIS A 34 -87.64 -4.32 -5.70
C HIS A 34 -88.18 -3.74 -4.39
N LEU A 35 -87.33 -3.62 -3.35
CA LEU A 35 -87.70 -3.00 -2.08
C LEU A 35 -87.97 -1.50 -2.23
N ALA A 36 -87.12 -0.80 -2.98
CA ALA A 36 -87.22 0.63 -3.21
C ALA A 36 -88.50 1.01 -3.97
N GLU A 37 -88.88 0.21 -4.97
CA GLU A 37 -90.15 0.38 -5.71
C GLU A 37 -91.37 0.10 -4.82
N GLN A 38 -91.37 -0.99 -4.04
CA GLN A 38 -92.48 -1.32 -3.14
C GLN A 38 -92.70 -0.26 -2.04
N LEU A 39 -91.62 0.37 -1.57
CA LEU A 39 -91.67 1.41 -0.55
C LEU A 39 -91.75 2.83 -1.12
N SER A 40 -91.92 2.97 -2.44
CA SER A 40 -92.01 4.26 -3.15
C SER A 40 -90.82 5.19 -2.89
N PHE A 41 -89.62 4.64 -2.69
CA PHE A 41 -88.41 5.43 -2.60
C PHE A 41 -88.04 5.99 -3.97
N LYS A 42 -87.73 7.29 -4.04
CA LYS A 42 -87.33 7.97 -5.29
C LYS A 42 -86.01 7.44 -5.89
N GLN A 43 -85.23 6.68 -5.13
CA GLN A 43 -83.92 6.19 -5.53
C GLN A 43 -83.90 4.66 -5.50
N THR A 44 -83.97 4.07 -6.69
CA THR A 44 -84.09 2.62 -6.90
C THR A 44 -82.76 1.93 -7.18
N THR A 45 -81.64 2.67 -7.13
CA THR A 45 -80.28 2.14 -7.27
C THR A 45 -79.48 2.32 -5.98
N LEU A 46 -78.65 1.33 -5.63
CA LEU A 46 -77.73 1.42 -4.49
C LEU A 46 -76.74 2.58 -4.74
N PRO A 47 -76.46 3.45 -3.75
CA PRO A 47 -75.37 4.41 -3.87
C PRO A 47 -74.08 3.64 -4.11
N SER A 48 -73.34 3.99 -5.16
CA SER A 48 -72.02 3.41 -5.40
C SER A 48 -71.16 3.67 -4.17
N ALA A 49 -70.77 2.62 -3.45
CA ALA A 49 -69.75 2.72 -2.41
C ALA A 49 -68.54 3.49 -2.95
N PRO A 50 -67.93 4.43 -2.20
CA PRO A 50 -66.75 5.15 -2.67
C PRO A 50 -65.70 4.09 -3.00
N VAL A 51 -65.44 3.92 -4.29
CA VAL A 51 -64.43 2.98 -4.76
C VAL A 51 -63.12 3.58 -4.30
N LEU A 52 -62.49 2.99 -3.29
CA LEU A 52 -61.17 3.42 -2.82
C LEU A 52 -60.24 3.32 -4.04
N SER A 53 -59.96 4.44 -4.68
CA SER A 53 -59.21 4.47 -5.92
C SER A 53 -57.75 4.24 -5.60
N TRP A 54 -57.03 3.55 -6.48
CA TRP A 54 -55.57 3.46 -6.40
C TRP A 54 -54.93 4.84 -6.25
N LYS A 55 -55.52 5.89 -6.82
CA LYS A 55 -55.06 7.28 -6.66
C LYS A 55 -55.17 7.80 -5.22
N ASP A 56 -56.19 7.39 -4.48
CA ASP A 56 -56.39 7.79 -3.08
C ASP A 56 -55.43 7.04 -2.15
N PHE A 57 -55.17 5.76 -2.47
CA PHE A 57 -54.15 4.95 -1.80
C PHE A 57 -52.74 5.51 -2.03
N PHE A 58 -52.40 5.82 -3.28
CA PHE A 58 -51.09 6.39 -3.61
C PHE A 58 -50.89 7.80 -3.06
N SER A 59 -51.91 8.66 -3.06
CA SER A 59 -51.79 10.02 -2.50
C SER A 59 -51.66 10.02 -0.96
N TYR A 60 -52.30 9.07 -0.27
CA TYR A 60 -52.11 8.88 1.16
C TYR A 60 -50.71 8.37 1.50
N ILE A 61 -50.19 7.43 0.71
CA ILE A 61 -48.82 6.89 0.84
C ILE A 61 -47.79 7.98 0.54
N GLU A 62 -47.96 8.73 -0.55
CA GLU A 62 -47.08 9.84 -0.92
C GLU A 62 -46.99 10.86 0.21
N LYS A 63 -48.14 11.31 0.74
CA LYS A 63 -48.17 12.38 1.76
C LYS A 63 -47.64 11.93 3.14
N THR A 64 -47.81 10.66 3.49
CA THR A 64 -47.43 10.11 4.81
C THR A 64 -45.97 9.66 4.84
N ILE A 65 -45.50 8.98 3.79
CA ILE A 65 -44.12 8.49 3.68
C ILE A 65 -43.15 9.65 3.40
N PHE A 66 -43.48 10.57 2.48
CA PHE A 66 -42.55 11.66 2.13
C PHE A 66 -42.36 12.70 3.23
N ARG A 67 -43.31 12.89 4.14
CA ARG A 67 -43.19 13.93 5.18
C ARG A 67 -42.58 13.42 6.49
N THR A 68 -42.78 12.15 6.80
CA THR A 68 -42.38 11.54 8.09
C THR A 68 -41.01 10.87 8.02
N PHE A 69 -40.68 10.21 6.89
CA PHE A 69 -39.41 9.47 6.74
C PHE A 69 -38.33 10.26 6.01
N LEU A 70 -38.65 11.02 4.97
CA LEU A 70 -37.63 11.70 4.17
C LEU A 70 -36.96 12.90 4.86
N ARG A 71 -37.58 13.56 5.84
CA ARG A 71 -36.95 14.68 6.57
C ARG A 71 -35.79 14.25 7.47
N PRO A 72 -35.92 13.28 8.40
CA PRO A 72 -34.78 12.83 9.19
C PRO A 72 -33.77 12.05 8.37
N VAL A 73 -34.20 11.29 7.35
CA VAL A 73 -33.28 10.56 6.46
C VAL A 73 -32.49 11.50 5.56
N SER A 74 -33.07 12.60 5.05
CA SER A 74 -32.31 13.58 4.27
C SER A 74 -31.33 14.36 5.12
N ILE A 75 -31.68 14.72 6.37
CA ILE A 75 -30.73 15.34 7.31
C ILE A 75 -29.62 14.35 7.65
N GLY A 76 -29.96 13.10 7.98
CA GLY A 76 -28.98 12.04 8.28
C GLY A 76 -28.09 11.71 7.07
N ALA A 77 -28.66 11.61 5.87
CA ALA A 77 -27.93 11.36 4.63
C ALA A 77 -27.09 12.57 4.21
N SER A 78 -27.54 13.80 4.48
CA SER A 78 -26.75 15.01 4.23
C SER A 78 -25.60 15.13 5.23
N LEU A 79 -25.82 14.78 6.50
CA LEU A 79 -24.77 14.75 7.51
C LEU A 79 -23.76 13.63 7.23
N PHE A 80 -24.26 12.44 6.88
CA PHE A 80 -23.45 11.32 6.40
C PHE A 80 -22.68 11.71 5.14
N SER A 81 -23.32 12.35 4.17
CA SER A 81 -22.67 12.81 2.95
C SER A 81 -21.64 13.90 3.21
N LEU A 82 -21.86 14.85 4.12
CA LEU A 82 -20.87 15.86 4.50
C LEU A 82 -19.66 15.25 5.23
N VAL A 83 -19.90 14.30 6.13
CA VAL A 83 -18.83 13.57 6.84
C VAL A 83 -18.05 12.65 5.90
N PHE A 84 -18.72 11.94 5.00
CA PHE A 84 -18.09 10.96 4.10
C PHE A 84 -17.54 11.56 2.79
N MET A 85 -18.12 12.63 2.25
CA MET A 85 -17.50 13.37 1.14
C MET A 85 -16.19 14.03 1.59
N GLY A 86 -16.15 14.52 2.85
CA GLY A 86 -14.90 14.91 3.50
C GLY A 86 -13.93 13.73 3.54
N TRP A 87 -14.36 12.56 4.03
CA TRP A 87 -13.52 11.36 4.16
C TRP A 87 -12.87 10.90 2.85
N ILE A 88 -13.59 10.89 1.73
CA ILE A 88 -13.05 10.44 0.43
C ILE A 88 -11.95 11.40 -0.09
N ALA A 89 -12.15 12.70 0.07
CA ALA A 89 -11.12 13.70 -0.28
C ALA A 89 -9.92 13.65 0.70
N THR A 90 -10.20 13.43 1.98
CA THR A 90 -9.19 13.40 3.05
C THR A 90 -8.31 12.16 2.98
N VAL A 91 -8.87 10.99 2.65
CA VAL A 91 -8.11 9.75 2.46
C VAL A 91 -7.16 9.87 1.27
N ASN A 92 -7.60 10.43 0.14
CA ASN A 92 -6.74 10.61 -1.03
C ASN A 92 -5.60 11.61 -0.75
N ALA A 93 -5.88 12.71 -0.06
CA ALA A 93 -4.86 13.67 0.37
C ALA A 93 -3.94 13.13 1.47
N SER A 94 -4.41 12.19 2.31
CA SER A 94 -3.56 11.53 3.31
C SER A 94 -2.52 10.63 2.66
N PHE A 95 -2.75 10.08 1.47
CA PHE A 95 -1.74 9.25 0.81
C PHE A 95 -0.47 10.01 0.42
N SER A 96 -0.57 11.31 0.12
CA SER A 96 0.58 12.18 -0.19
C SER A 96 1.10 12.96 1.01
N SER A 97 0.52 12.79 2.22
CA SER A 97 1.00 13.49 3.41
C SER A 97 2.32 12.89 3.92
N VAL A 98 3.28 13.71 4.31
CA VAL A 98 4.57 13.27 4.90
C VAL A 98 4.55 13.48 6.42
N PRO A 99 5.54 12.96 7.19
CA PRO A 99 5.67 13.30 8.60
C PRO A 99 5.56 14.80 8.89
N GLY A 100 4.82 15.14 9.95
CA GLY A 100 4.48 16.51 10.32
C GLY A 100 3.30 17.16 9.56
N ASP A 101 2.73 16.51 8.54
CA ASP A 101 1.53 16.99 7.88
C ASP A 101 0.26 16.62 8.67
N PHE A 102 -0.78 17.47 8.59
CA PHE A 102 -2.02 17.32 9.38
C PHE A 102 -2.73 15.96 9.18
N LEU A 103 -2.66 15.41 7.97
CA LEU A 103 -3.32 14.13 7.62
C LEU A 103 -2.43 12.90 7.77
N TYR A 104 -1.17 13.05 8.18
CA TYR A 104 -0.24 11.94 8.35
C TYR A 104 -0.73 10.88 9.36
N PRO A 105 -1.31 11.26 10.52
CA PRO A 105 -1.88 10.26 11.44
C PRO A 105 -3.01 9.43 10.82
N VAL A 106 -3.77 10.00 9.88
CA VAL A 106 -4.85 9.29 9.16
C VAL A 106 -4.25 8.25 8.19
N LYS A 107 -3.13 8.57 7.53
CA LYS A 107 -2.35 7.61 6.72
C LYS A 107 -1.95 6.42 7.58
N LEU A 108 -1.27 6.67 8.71
CA LEU A 108 -0.81 5.61 9.63
C LEU A 108 -1.96 4.77 10.18
N ALA A 109 -3.10 5.37 10.51
CA ALA A 109 -4.29 4.63 10.96
C ALA A 109 -4.82 3.70 9.87
N THR A 110 -4.83 4.15 8.61
CA THR A 110 -5.26 3.34 7.46
C THR A 110 -4.32 2.16 7.23
N GLU A 111 -3.01 2.38 7.35
CA GLU A 111 -1.98 1.33 7.24
C GLU A 111 -2.14 0.26 8.33
N ARG A 112 -2.41 0.66 9.59
CA ARG A 112 -2.69 -0.27 10.70
C ARG A 112 -3.94 -1.10 10.49
N VAL A 113 -4.99 -0.53 9.89
CA VAL A 113 -6.21 -1.30 9.53
C VAL A 113 -5.87 -2.36 8.49
N GLN A 114 -5.06 -2.04 7.47
CA GLN A 114 -4.62 -3.01 6.47
C GLN A 114 -3.85 -4.18 7.11
N LEU A 115 -2.93 -3.89 8.05
CA LEU A 115 -2.21 -4.93 8.80
C LEU A 115 -3.13 -5.80 9.66
N THR A 116 -4.11 -5.18 10.33
CA THR A 116 -5.09 -5.90 11.17
C THR A 116 -5.93 -6.87 10.33
N LEU A 117 -6.29 -6.47 9.11
CA LEU A 117 -7.03 -7.32 8.19
C LEU A 117 -6.18 -8.46 7.61
N ALA A 118 -4.85 -8.32 7.60
CA ALA A 118 -3.90 -9.33 7.14
C ALA A 118 -3.40 -10.27 8.26
N ILE A 119 -3.98 -10.23 9.47
CA ILE A 119 -3.41 -10.89 10.66
C ILE A 119 -3.16 -12.40 10.52
N THR A 120 -3.90 -13.09 9.63
CA THR A 120 -3.82 -14.54 9.43
C THR A 120 -2.83 -14.97 8.35
N ASN A 121 -2.15 -14.02 7.68
CA ASN A 121 -1.28 -14.31 6.55
C ASN A 121 0.03 -13.52 6.67
N ASN A 122 1.08 -14.21 7.15
CA ASN A 122 2.41 -13.63 7.33
C ASN A 122 2.99 -13.11 6.01
N GLU A 123 2.78 -13.81 4.90
CA GLU A 123 3.20 -13.35 3.57
C GLU A 123 2.55 -12.00 3.21
N GLN A 124 1.25 -11.87 3.46
CA GLN A 124 0.51 -10.64 3.20
C GLN A 124 0.95 -9.50 4.14
N ARG A 125 1.26 -9.80 5.41
CA ARG A 125 1.77 -8.82 6.37
C ARG A 125 3.14 -8.31 5.97
N ALA A 126 4.07 -9.18 5.62
CA ALA A 126 5.38 -8.80 5.12
C ALA A 126 5.29 -7.97 3.84
N ARG A 127 4.38 -8.33 2.91
CA ARG A 127 4.08 -7.50 1.72
C ARG A 127 3.65 -6.10 2.12
N LEU A 128 2.71 -5.96 3.07
CA LEU A 128 2.24 -4.65 3.53
C LEU A 128 3.34 -3.83 4.21
N HIS A 129 4.13 -4.44 5.09
CA HIS A 129 5.28 -3.78 5.71
C HIS A 129 6.30 -3.31 4.66
N ALA A 130 6.59 -4.14 3.65
CA ALA A 130 7.48 -3.76 2.56
C ALA A 130 6.90 -2.61 1.69
N GLU A 131 5.59 -2.58 1.48
CA GLU A 131 4.91 -1.44 0.82
C GLU A 131 5.01 -0.16 1.65
N PHE A 132 4.81 -0.26 2.97
CA PHE A 132 4.91 0.91 3.85
C PHE A 132 6.34 1.43 3.96
N ALA A 133 7.33 0.54 4.01
CA ALA A 133 8.74 0.91 3.87
C ALA A 133 8.98 1.67 2.56
N SER A 134 8.45 1.20 1.42
CA SER A 134 8.55 1.94 0.15
C SER A 134 8.04 3.36 0.27
N ARG A 135 6.85 3.54 0.87
CA ARG A 135 6.25 4.86 1.08
C ARG A 135 7.08 5.73 2.01
N ARG A 136 7.62 5.19 3.10
CA ARG A 136 8.49 5.94 4.01
C ARG A 136 9.76 6.42 3.29
N LEU A 137 10.32 5.61 2.41
CA LEU A 137 11.47 6.01 1.59
C LEU A 137 11.11 7.11 0.57
N GLU A 138 9.95 7.01 -0.09
CA GLU A 138 9.44 8.09 -0.94
C GLU A 138 9.19 9.38 -0.15
N GLU A 139 8.67 9.29 1.08
CA GLU A 139 8.48 10.44 1.97
C GLU A 139 9.81 11.14 2.28
N VAL A 140 10.92 10.39 2.47
CA VAL A 140 12.27 10.97 2.64
C VAL A 140 12.65 11.82 1.43
N MET A 141 12.46 11.28 0.22
CA MET A 141 12.81 11.97 -1.03
C MET A 141 11.92 13.21 -1.25
N ASP A 142 10.63 13.09 -0.96
CA ASP A 142 9.66 14.19 -1.07
C ASP A 142 9.94 15.32 -0.09
N ILE A 143 10.40 15.00 1.14
CA ILE A 143 10.77 16.02 2.12
C ILE A 143 12.02 16.75 1.64
N ALA A 144 13.07 16.02 1.25
CA ALA A 144 14.34 16.60 0.81
C ALA A 144 14.14 17.61 -0.34
N GLY A 145 13.37 17.22 -1.37
CA GLY A 145 13.10 18.05 -2.55
C GLY A 145 12.09 19.18 -2.35
N SER A 146 11.49 19.35 -1.16
CA SER A 146 10.42 20.33 -0.93
C SER A 146 10.89 21.61 -0.23
N ASN A 147 10.02 22.63 -0.09
CA ASN A 147 10.29 23.83 0.72
C ASN A 147 9.68 23.74 2.13
N ARG A 148 9.49 22.53 2.66
CA ARG A 148 8.88 22.30 3.98
C ARG A 148 9.82 22.76 5.11
N THR A 149 9.24 23.19 6.21
CA THR A 149 9.98 23.53 7.44
C THR A 149 10.33 22.28 8.24
N ALA A 150 11.41 22.36 9.03
CA ALA A 150 11.91 21.27 9.87
C ALA A 150 12.17 19.96 9.08
N LYS A 151 12.82 20.07 7.92
CA LYS A 151 13.13 18.93 7.04
C LYS A 151 13.88 17.83 7.78
N ASP A 152 14.93 18.18 8.52
CA ASP A 152 15.78 17.22 9.24
C ASP A 152 14.93 16.33 10.17
N VAL A 153 14.05 16.95 10.97
CA VAL A 153 13.18 16.24 11.91
C VAL A 153 12.21 15.31 11.16
N ARG A 154 11.59 15.81 10.08
CA ARG A 154 10.63 15.02 9.29
C ARG A 154 11.30 13.86 8.55
N MET A 155 12.51 14.07 8.02
CA MET A 155 13.30 13.03 7.35
C MET A 155 13.75 11.98 8.35
N HIS A 156 14.19 12.42 9.54
CA HIS A 156 14.53 11.51 10.63
C HIS A 156 13.33 10.63 11.01
N GLU A 157 12.13 11.20 11.14
CA GLU A 157 10.89 10.45 11.39
C GLU A 157 10.57 9.48 10.25
N ALA A 158 10.72 9.90 8.99
CA ALA A 158 10.48 9.03 7.83
C ALA A 158 11.47 7.86 7.78
N VAL A 159 12.77 8.09 8.01
CA VAL A 159 13.79 7.04 8.07
C VAL A 159 13.60 6.12 9.27
N ALA A 160 13.22 6.65 10.43
CA ALA A 160 12.87 5.83 11.59
C ALA A 160 11.66 4.92 11.29
N GLY A 161 10.64 5.46 10.61
CA GLY A 161 9.51 4.68 10.11
C GLY A 161 9.95 3.60 9.13
N PHE A 162 10.80 3.94 8.15
CA PHE A 162 11.37 2.99 7.19
C PHE A 162 12.08 1.83 7.90
N LYS A 163 12.96 2.16 8.86
CA LYS A 163 13.68 1.17 9.67
C LYS A 163 12.73 0.23 10.41
N GLN A 164 11.66 0.77 10.99
CA GLN A 164 10.67 -0.01 11.71
C GLN A 164 9.90 -0.97 10.78
N GLU A 165 9.48 -0.49 9.61
CA GLU A 165 8.78 -1.32 8.63
C GLU A 165 9.67 -2.46 8.12
N ILE A 166 10.96 -2.18 7.82
CA ILE A 166 11.93 -3.22 7.43
C ILE A 166 12.19 -4.21 8.57
N ALA A 167 12.31 -3.75 9.82
CA ALA A 167 12.43 -4.64 10.96
C ALA A 167 11.21 -5.60 11.05
N SER A 168 10.01 -5.08 10.78
CA SER A 168 8.78 -5.89 10.74
C SER A 168 8.81 -6.89 9.59
N VAL A 169 9.28 -6.50 8.39
CA VAL A 169 9.50 -7.44 7.27
C VAL A 169 10.43 -8.58 7.69
N ASN A 170 11.54 -8.26 8.36
CA ASN A 170 12.51 -9.27 8.80
C ASN A 170 11.93 -10.20 9.86
N GLU A 171 11.09 -9.69 10.78
CA GLU A 171 10.38 -10.53 11.75
C GLU A 171 9.42 -11.51 11.07
N GLU A 172 8.60 -11.03 10.13
CA GLU A 172 7.69 -11.89 9.35
C GLU A 172 8.46 -12.92 8.51
N PHE A 173 9.60 -12.50 7.95
CA PHE A 173 10.49 -13.35 7.18
C PHE A 173 11.09 -14.48 8.02
N VAL A 174 11.62 -14.18 9.20
CA VAL A 174 12.14 -15.18 10.14
C VAL A 174 11.04 -16.17 10.52
N GLN A 175 9.81 -15.71 10.78
CA GLN A 175 8.70 -16.61 11.06
C GLN A 175 8.42 -17.56 9.89
N ALA A 176 8.39 -17.07 8.65
CA ALA A 176 8.20 -17.90 7.46
C ALA A 176 9.29 -18.97 7.31
N THR A 177 10.55 -18.63 7.60
CA THR A 177 11.69 -19.60 7.54
C THR A 177 11.60 -20.74 8.55
N THR A 178 10.85 -20.56 9.65
CA THR A 178 10.66 -21.63 10.66
C THR A 178 9.52 -22.60 10.32
N GLY A 179 8.61 -22.21 9.44
CA GLY A 179 7.42 -23.00 9.08
C GLY A 179 7.64 -23.90 7.87
N ASN A 180 7.84 -23.28 6.69
CA ASN A 180 7.93 -23.98 5.41
C ASN A 180 8.98 -23.33 4.50
N VAL A 181 9.95 -24.13 4.06
CA VAL A 181 11.04 -23.72 3.16
C VAL A 181 10.53 -23.07 1.86
N GLN A 182 9.39 -23.54 1.33
CA GLN A 182 8.78 -22.94 0.13
C GLN A 182 8.14 -21.57 0.39
N GLU A 183 7.52 -21.42 1.56
CA GLU A 183 6.92 -20.15 1.98
C GLU A 183 8.00 -19.09 2.23
N ALA A 184 9.12 -19.50 2.82
CA ALA A 184 10.30 -18.67 2.98
C ALA A 184 10.86 -18.19 1.64
N PHE A 185 10.94 -19.07 0.63
CA PHE A 185 11.42 -18.69 -0.70
C PHE A 185 10.47 -17.71 -1.41
N GLU A 186 9.16 -17.93 -1.37
CA GLU A 186 8.19 -16.99 -1.94
C GLU A 186 8.23 -15.64 -1.22
N MET A 187 8.41 -15.66 0.11
CA MET A 187 8.59 -14.44 0.88
C MET A 187 9.88 -13.70 0.50
N ALA A 188 10.98 -14.42 0.35
CA ALA A 188 12.27 -13.87 -0.04
C ALA A 188 12.17 -13.15 -1.40
N LYS A 189 11.48 -13.74 -2.38
CA LYS A 189 11.22 -13.11 -3.70
C LYS A 189 10.41 -11.82 -3.61
N VAL A 190 9.49 -11.73 -2.65
CA VAL A 190 8.71 -10.51 -2.42
C VAL A 190 9.58 -9.41 -1.88
N VAL A 191 10.36 -9.73 -0.84
CA VAL A 191 11.26 -8.77 -0.20
C VAL A 191 12.33 -8.33 -1.19
N ASP A 192 12.93 -9.25 -1.94
CA ASP A 192 13.91 -8.96 -3.00
C ASP A 192 13.38 -7.97 -4.04
N ARG A 193 12.15 -8.19 -4.53
CA ARG A 193 11.52 -7.25 -5.47
C ARG A 193 11.40 -5.85 -4.87
N LYS A 194 11.01 -5.75 -3.60
CA LYS A 194 10.85 -4.48 -2.90
C LYS A 194 12.19 -3.81 -2.61
N VAL A 195 13.23 -4.57 -2.28
CA VAL A 195 14.62 -4.10 -2.20
C VAL A 195 15.04 -3.46 -3.53
N GLY A 196 14.77 -4.11 -4.66
CA GLY A 196 15.05 -3.53 -5.98
C GLY A 196 14.27 -2.23 -6.25
N GLU A 197 13.03 -2.11 -5.76
CA GLU A 197 12.28 -0.85 -5.81
C GLU A 197 12.93 0.23 -4.94
N TYR A 198 13.42 -0.10 -3.74
CA TYR A 198 14.14 0.85 -2.88
C TYR A 198 15.45 1.34 -3.52
N GLU A 199 16.24 0.42 -4.08
CA GLU A 199 17.46 0.74 -4.84
C GLU A 199 17.15 1.68 -6.02
N ALA A 200 16.03 1.45 -6.72
CA ALA A 200 15.60 2.34 -7.81
C ALA A 200 15.19 3.74 -7.31
N VAL A 201 14.56 3.85 -6.14
CA VAL A 201 14.26 5.15 -5.52
C VAL A 201 15.56 5.89 -5.20
N PHE A 202 16.55 5.21 -4.64
CA PHE A 202 17.86 5.79 -4.38
C PHE A 202 18.56 6.25 -5.65
N ALA A 203 18.66 5.39 -6.67
CA ALA A 203 19.33 5.70 -7.93
C ALA A 203 18.72 6.90 -8.66
N ARG A 204 17.39 7.04 -8.65
CA ARG A 204 16.69 8.20 -9.25
C ARG A 204 17.04 9.53 -8.58
N ASN A 205 17.51 9.46 -7.34
CA ASN A 205 17.69 10.61 -6.48
C ASN A 205 19.18 10.90 -6.16
N GLU A 206 20.12 10.08 -6.64
CA GLU A 206 21.57 10.23 -6.37
C GLU A 206 22.14 11.59 -6.77
N GLU A 207 21.61 12.21 -7.84
CA GLU A 207 22.09 13.50 -8.34
C GLU A 207 21.37 14.70 -7.70
N ASN A 208 20.42 14.49 -6.79
CA ASN A 208 19.64 15.58 -6.22
C ASN A 208 20.46 16.34 -5.16
N PRO A 209 20.82 17.62 -5.38
CA PRO A 209 21.67 18.39 -4.46
C PRO A 209 21.05 18.56 -3.07
N SER A 210 19.73 18.54 -2.95
CA SER A 210 19.02 18.67 -1.67
C SER A 210 19.18 17.45 -0.76
N LEU A 211 19.49 16.28 -1.31
CA LEU A 211 19.80 15.07 -0.53
C LEU A 211 21.23 15.07 -0.02
N ASN A 212 22.14 15.81 -0.68
CA ASN A 212 23.51 15.94 -0.22
C ASN A 212 23.62 16.71 1.11
N GLU A 213 22.63 17.52 1.44
CA GLU A 213 22.52 18.22 2.74
C GLU A 213 22.09 17.27 3.87
N HIS A 214 21.41 16.17 3.55
CA HIS A 214 20.79 15.24 4.51
C HIS A 214 21.27 13.80 4.28
N ARG A 215 22.57 13.64 3.97
CA ARG A 215 23.17 12.34 3.60
C ARG A 215 23.15 11.31 4.70
N ILE A 216 23.21 11.73 5.98
CA ILE A 216 23.26 10.81 7.11
C ILE A 216 22.01 9.94 7.14
N GLU A 217 20.84 10.56 7.01
CA GLU A 217 19.54 9.89 7.00
C GLU A 217 19.39 8.97 5.77
N VAL A 218 19.83 9.43 4.61
CA VAL A 218 19.77 8.67 3.35
C VAL A 218 20.72 7.47 3.39
N ASP A 219 21.94 7.66 3.88
CA ASP A 219 22.96 6.60 3.99
C ASP A 219 22.52 5.55 5.02
N ALA A 220 21.89 5.97 6.13
CA ALA A 220 21.30 5.04 7.09
C ALA A 220 20.18 4.19 6.45
N ALA A 221 19.31 4.80 5.63
CA ALA A 221 18.28 4.06 4.91
C ALA A 221 18.88 3.09 3.87
N ARG A 222 19.93 3.50 3.14
CA ARG A 222 20.64 2.62 2.21
C ARG A 222 21.26 1.43 2.92
N GLN A 223 21.90 1.64 4.07
CA GLN A 223 22.49 0.57 4.86
C GLN A 223 21.43 -0.48 5.26
N ILE A 224 20.25 -0.04 5.70
CA ILE A 224 19.13 -0.94 6.04
C ILE A 224 18.71 -1.78 4.82
N VAL A 225 18.67 -1.19 3.63
CA VAL A 225 18.33 -1.91 2.39
C VAL A 225 19.38 -2.96 2.03
N GLU A 226 20.67 -2.61 2.11
CA GLU A 226 21.76 -3.56 1.85
C GLU A 226 21.78 -4.72 2.86
N GLU A 227 21.56 -4.43 4.15
CA GLU A 227 21.44 -5.47 5.18
C GLU A 227 20.27 -6.42 4.89
N THR A 228 19.13 -5.87 4.45
CA THR A 228 17.94 -6.65 4.08
C THR A 228 18.19 -7.52 2.85
N LYS A 229 18.84 -6.96 1.82
CA LYS A 229 19.25 -7.67 0.59
C LYS A 229 20.15 -8.87 0.92
N GLN A 230 21.09 -8.69 1.84
CA GLN A 230 21.97 -9.75 2.30
C GLN A 230 21.20 -10.84 3.05
N GLN A 231 20.32 -10.48 3.97
CA GLN A 231 19.50 -11.45 4.72
C GLN A 231 18.61 -12.29 3.79
N VAL A 232 17.99 -11.66 2.79
CA VAL A 232 17.19 -12.34 1.77
C VAL A 232 18.03 -13.34 0.98
N THR A 233 19.22 -12.93 0.53
CA THR A 233 20.13 -13.80 -0.22
C THR A 233 20.57 -15.00 0.62
N ASP A 234 20.99 -14.76 1.87
CA ASP A 234 21.45 -15.81 2.79
C ASP A 234 20.36 -16.83 3.11
N ALA A 235 19.12 -16.37 3.26
CA ALA A 235 17.98 -17.26 3.49
C ALA A 235 17.63 -18.08 2.24
N ILE A 236 17.74 -17.53 1.03
CA ILE A 236 17.55 -18.30 -0.20
C ILE A 236 18.69 -19.30 -0.39
N VAL A 237 19.93 -18.94 -0.08
CA VAL A 237 21.07 -19.88 -0.05
C VAL A 237 20.80 -21.03 0.92
N THR A 238 20.35 -20.73 2.14
CA THR A 238 20.02 -21.73 3.15
C THR A 238 18.87 -22.64 2.70
N THR A 239 17.85 -22.07 2.07
CA THR A 239 16.73 -22.80 1.46
C THR A 239 17.24 -23.73 0.36
N HIS A 240 18.09 -23.24 -0.54
CA HIS A 240 18.68 -24.01 -1.64
C HIS A 240 19.53 -25.18 -1.14
N GLU A 241 20.34 -24.98 -0.10
CA GLU A 241 21.16 -26.05 0.47
C GLU A 241 20.34 -27.13 1.18
N ALA A 242 19.24 -26.74 1.83
CA ALA A 242 18.33 -27.68 2.47
C ALA A 242 17.52 -28.50 1.45
N THR A 243 16.96 -27.81 0.46
CA THR A 243 16.13 -28.41 -0.60
C THR A 243 16.47 -27.75 -1.95
N PRO A 244 17.40 -28.31 -2.73
CA PRO A 244 17.77 -27.74 -4.02
C PRO A 244 16.60 -27.79 -5.00
N GLU A 245 16.09 -26.61 -5.40
CA GLU A 245 15.05 -26.48 -6.41
C GLU A 245 15.50 -25.62 -7.59
N PRO A 246 15.04 -25.91 -8.84
CA PRO A 246 15.40 -25.10 -10.01
C PRO A 246 15.13 -23.60 -9.84
N ALA A 247 14.05 -23.24 -9.13
CA ALA A 247 13.72 -21.83 -8.90
C ALA A 247 14.76 -21.11 -8.02
N THR A 248 15.24 -21.76 -6.97
CA THR A 248 16.30 -21.22 -6.10
C THR A 248 17.63 -21.09 -6.85
N THR A 249 17.98 -22.05 -7.70
CA THR A 249 19.18 -21.97 -8.55
C THR A 249 19.12 -20.78 -9.50
N VAL A 250 18.00 -20.61 -10.20
CA VAL A 250 17.80 -19.50 -11.15
C VAL A 250 17.90 -18.15 -10.43
N TYR A 251 17.29 -18.03 -9.25
CA TYR A 251 17.38 -16.81 -8.45
C TYR A 251 18.85 -16.51 -8.08
N LEU A 252 19.56 -17.46 -7.46
CA LEU A 252 20.94 -17.25 -7.02
C LEU A 252 21.88 -16.93 -8.20
N GLN A 253 21.64 -17.54 -9.36
CA GLN A 253 22.35 -17.20 -10.59
C GLN A 253 22.09 -15.76 -11.04
N SER A 254 20.83 -15.32 -11.06
CA SER A 254 20.51 -13.94 -11.43
C SER A 254 21.08 -12.91 -10.46
N THR A 255 21.03 -13.20 -9.16
CA THR A 255 21.57 -12.35 -8.10
C THR A 255 23.07 -12.22 -8.24
N PHE A 256 23.78 -13.34 -8.39
CA PHE A 256 25.23 -13.31 -8.60
C PHE A 256 25.63 -12.54 -9.86
N GLN A 257 24.93 -12.74 -10.99
CA GLN A 257 25.22 -12.01 -12.23
C GLN A 257 25.06 -10.50 -12.07
N ARG A 258 24.03 -10.06 -11.36
CA ARG A 258 23.79 -8.66 -11.04
C ARG A 258 24.90 -8.11 -10.13
N ASP A 259 25.24 -8.83 -9.07
CA ASP A 259 26.30 -8.44 -8.14
C ASP A 259 27.67 -8.32 -8.85
N LEU A 260 27.99 -9.24 -9.77
CA LEU A 260 29.19 -9.13 -10.61
C LEU A 260 29.20 -7.84 -11.43
N GLY A 261 28.05 -7.46 -11.99
CA GLY A 261 27.88 -6.22 -12.76
C GLY A 261 28.09 -4.98 -11.90
N GLU A 262 27.48 -4.94 -10.71
CA GLU A 262 27.61 -3.86 -9.73
C GLU A 262 29.06 -3.70 -9.26
N ILE A 263 29.72 -4.81 -8.88
CA ILE A 263 31.10 -4.84 -8.42
C ILE A 263 32.04 -4.33 -9.52
N ARG A 264 31.94 -4.86 -10.75
CA ARG A 264 32.80 -4.43 -11.87
C ARG A 264 32.62 -2.96 -12.21
N THR A 265 31.37 -2.48 -12.22
CA THR A 265 31.08 -1.06 -12.49
C THR A 265 31.72 -0.16 -11.43
N THR A 266 31.62 -0.55 -10.16
CA THR A 266 32.23 0.18 -9.04
C THR A 266 33.75 0.18 -9.14
N MET A 267 34.38 -0.96 -9.41
CA MET A 267 35.82 -1.07 -9.59
C MET A 267 36.32 -0.19 -10.75
N ASN A 268 35.64 -0.22 -11.89
CA ASN A 268 35.98 0.61 -13.05
C ASN A 268 35.88 2.11 -12.72
N SER A 269 34.85 2.51 -11.96
CA SER A 269 34.72 3.88 -11.46
C SER A 269 35.92 4.26 -10.57
N TYR A 270 36.34 3.39 -9.66
CA TYR A 270 37.48 3.66 -8.77
C TYR A 270 38.81 3.71 -9.52
N TYR A 271 39.04 2.84 -10.49
CA TYR A 271 40.20 2.96 -11.39
C TYR A 271 40.23 4.31 -12.10
N GLY A 272 39.09 4.78 -12.60
CA GLY A 272 38.96 6.11 -13.22
C GLY A 272 39.30 7.24 -12.25
N ARG A 273 38.72 7.22 -11.05
CA ARG A 273 38.97 8.21 -9.98
C ARG A 273 40.44 8.26 -9.57
N ILE A 274 41.06 7.11 -9.33
CA ILE A 274 42.49 7.02 -8.97
C ILE A 274 43.38 7.54 -10.11
N THR A 275 43.03 7.25 -11.36
CA THR A 275 43.76 7.77 -12.53
C THR A 275 43.73 9.30 -12.57
N VAL A 276 42.58 9.91 -12.27
CA VAL A 276 42.46 11.38 -12.16
C VAL A 276 43.32 11.92 -11.02
N ILE A 277 43.30 11.28 -9.84
CA ILE A 277 44.15 11.64 -8.70
C ILE A 277 45.62 11.64 -9.12
N GLU A 278 46.11 10.58 -9.73
CA GLU A 278 47.50 10.49 -10.19
C GLU A 278 47.85 11.57 -11.22
N GLN A 279 46.93 11.91 -12.12
CA GLN A 279 47.12 13.00 -13.07
C GLN A 279 47.28 14.35 -12.36
N VAL A 280 46.48 14.62 -11.33
CA VAL A 280 46.62 15.84 -10.50
C VAL A 280 47.97 15.84 -9.79
N LEU A 281 48.36 14.72 -9.15
CA LEU A 281 49.65 14.60 -8.46
C LEU A 281 50.85 14.80 -9.43
N ASN A 282 50.70 14.45 -10.71
CA ASN A 282 51.76 14.63 -11.72
C ASN A 282 51.83 16.06 -12.28
N THR A 283 50.76 16.85 -12.13
CA THR A 283 50.66 18.19 -12.74
C THR A 283 50.77 19.31 -11.72
N GLN A 284 50.54 19.02 -10.43
CA GLN A 284 50.56 20.00 -9.36
C GLN A 284 51.48 19.56 -8.23
N THR A 285 52.23 20.50 -7.67
CA THR A 285 53.05 20.28 -6.48
C THR A 285 52.17 20.46 -5.24
N LEU A 286 52.07 19.42 -4.41
CA LEU A 286 51.21 19.41 -3.22
C LEU A 286 52.00 19.05 -1.97
N ASP A 287 51.65 19.67 -0.85
CA ASP A 287 52.13 19.23 0.45
C ASP A 287 51.61 17.82 0.77
N ASN A 288 52.52 16.93 1.18
CA ASN A 288 52.31 15.49 1.40
C ASN A 288 52.06 14.65 0.14
N GLU A 289 52.56 15.07 -1.03
CA GLU A 289 52.42 14.33 -2.30
C GLU A 289 52.82 12.84 -2.20
N GLU A 290 53.92 12.52 -1.48
CA GLU A 290 54.40 11.14 -1.31
C GLU A 290 53.37 10.24 -0.60
N LYS A 291 52.68 10.77 0.41
CA LYS A 291 51.57 10.05 1.07
C LYS A 291 50.48 9.75 0.04
N TYR A 292 50.08 10.75 -0.74
CA TYR A 292 49.01 10.57 -1.72
C TYR A 292 49.38 9.57 -2.82
N ARG A 293 50.63 9.58 -3.29
CA ARG A 293 51.11 8.57 -4.25
C ARG A 293 51.06 7.16 -3.67
N THR A 294 51.51 7.01 -2.42
CA THR A 294 51.49 5.72 -1.71
C THR A 294 50.05 5.20 -1.55
N ASP A 295 49.12 6.08 -1.17
CA ASP A 295 47.70 5.75 -1.01
C ASP A 295 47.08 5.32 -2.35
N ALA A 296 47.33 6.08 -3.43
CA ALA A 296 46.85 5.76 -4.78
C ALA A 296 47.36 4.40 -5.29
N GLU A 297 48.64 4.10 -5.06
CA GLU A 297 49.20 2.78 -5.40
C GLU A 297 48.59 1.66 -4.56
N SER A 298 48.36 1.91 -3.26
CA SER A 298 47.71 0.95 -2.36
C SER A 298 46.30 0.63 -2.82
N PHE A 299 45.55 1.64 -3.25
CA PHE A 299 44.24 1.50 -3.86
C PHE A 299 44.29 0.66 -5.15
N LYS A 300 45.22 0.93 -6.07
CA LYS A 300 45.38 0.10 -7.29
C LYS A 300 45.67 -1.36 -6.97
N ARG A 301 46.57 -1.63 -6.02
CA ARG A 301 46.85 -3.00 -5.57
C ARG A 301 45.62 -3.67 -4.97
N SER A 302 44.82 -2.94 -4.21
CA SER A 302 43.57 -3.45 -3.64
C SER A 302 42.55 -3.81 -4.73
N LEU A 303 42.40 -2.98 -5.77
CA LEU A 303 41.53 -3.29 -6.91
C LEU A 303 41.98 -4.57 -7.65
N GLN A 304 43.28 -4.78 -7.84
CA GLN A 304 43.81 -6.01 -8.43
C GLN A 304 43.50 -7.26 -7.58
N ASN A 305 43.57 -7.12 -6.24
CA ASN A 305 43.20 -8.19 -5.32
C ASN A 305 41.68 -8.49 -5.39
N PHE A 306 40.85 -7.46 -5.57
CA PHE A 306 39.40 -7.64 -5.78
C PHE A 306 39.11 -8.36 -7.10
N GLU A 307 39.84 -8.07 -8.18
CA GLU A 307 39.69 -8.81 -9.45
C GLU A 307 39.99 -10.31 -9.26
N SER A 308 41.05 -10.62 -8.51
CA SER A 308 41.41 -12.01 -8.20
C SER A 308 40.33 -12.72 -7.37
N SER A 309 39.78 -12.02 -6.37
CA SER A 309 38.69 -12.54 -5.53
C SER A 309 37.39 -12.74 -6.34
N LEU A 310 37.13 -11.88 -7.33
CA LEU A 310 35.98 -12.01 -8.22
C LEU A 310 36.08 -13.26 -9.11
N ILE A 311 37.28 -13.57 -9.61
CA ILE A 311 37.55 -14.79 -10.38
C ILE A 311 37.32 -16.02 -9.51
N GLU A 312 37.85 -16.03 -8.28
CA GLU A 312 37.63 -17.12 -7.34
C GLU A 312 36.13 -17.30 -7.01
N ALA A 313 35.37 -16.22 -6.84
CA ALA A 313 33.92 -16.29 -6.66
C ALA A 313 33.22 -16.90 -7.88
N MET A 314 33.65 -16.57 -9.11
CA MET A 314 33.12 -17.17 -10.33
C MET A 314 33.42 -18.67 -10.42
N ASP A 315 34.59 -19.12 -9.97
CA ASP A 315 34.95 -20.54 -9.94
C ASP A 315 34.09 -21.32 -8.92
N PHE A 316 33.90 -20.78 -7.71
CA PHE A 316 32.97 -21.37 -6.74
C PHE A 316 31.54 -21.40 -7.25
N PHE A 317 31.10 -20.35 -7.96
CA PHE A 317 29.79 -20.29 -8.57
C PHE A 317 29.62 -21.39 -9.63
N ALA A 318 30.62 -21.58 -10.50
CA ALA A 318 30.60 -22.66 -11.50
C ALA A 318 30.55 -24.06 -10.87
N ALA A 319 31.07 -24.21 -9.66
CA ALA A 319 31.00 -25.43 -8.87
C ALA A 319 29.70 -25.59 -8.05
N GLY A 320 28.77 -24.62 -8.10
CA GLY A 320 27.52 -24.62 -7.32
C GLY A 320 27.70 -24.24 -5.83
N GLY A 321 28.83 -23.65 -5.46
CA GLY A 321 29.15 -23.25 -4.08
C GLY A 321 28.48 -21.95 -3.63
N PHE A 322 27.14 -21.87 -3.69
CA PHE A 322 26.39 -20.61 -3.52
C PHE A 322 26.64 -19.88 -2.19
N ARG A 323 26.80 -20.59 -1.07
CA ARG A 323 27.13 -19.96 0.21
C ARG A 323 28.48 -19.28 0.20
N ARG A 324 29.50 -19.96 -0.32
CA ARG A 324 30.84 -19.38 -0.44
C ARG A 324 30.83 -18.17 -1.35
N VAL A 325 30.09 -18.24 -2.46
CA VAL A 325 29.89 -17.12 -3.38
C VAL A 325 29.23 -15.92 -2.67
N SER A 326 28.14 -16.14 -1.92
CA SER A 326 27.45 -15.07 -1.18
C SER A 326 28.37 -14.38 -0.18
N GLU A 327 29.13 -15.15 0.60
CA GLU A 327 30.12 -14.62 1.56
C GLU A 327 31.19 -13.76 0.88
N MET A 328 31.77 -14.25 -0.23
CA MET A 328 32.80 -13.53 -0.97
C MET A 328 32.26 -12.25 -1.61
N VAL A 329 31.06 -12.30 -2.20
CA VAL A 329 30.41 -11.13 -2.79
C VAL A 329 30.09 -10.08 -1.73
N SER A 330 29.54 -10.49 -0.58
CA SER A 330 29.28 -9.59 0.54
C SER A 330 30.56 -8.92 1.04
N GLN A 331 31.64 -9.71 1.22
CA GLN A 331 32.94 -9.18 1.62
C GLN A 331 33.48 -8.17 0.60
N LEU A 332 33.45 -8.51 -0.69
CA LEU A 332 33.91 -7.62 -1.76
C LEU A 332 33.14 -6.30 -1.79
N LYS A 333 31.82 -6.34 -1.61
CA LYS A 333 31.00 -5.12 -1.54
C LYS A 333 31.36 -4.26 -0.33
N GLY A 334 31.60 -4.86 0.83
CA GLY A 334 32.03 -4.15 2.03
C GLY A 334 33.41 -3.50 1.87
N ASP A 335 34.37 -4.22 1.28
CA ASP A 335 35.72 -3.74 1.03
C ASP A 335 35.71 -2.60 -0.01
N LEU A 336 34.90 -2.71 -1.07
CA LEU A 336 34.69 -1.64 -2.05
C LEU A 336 34.08 -0.40 -1.41
N THR A 337 33.07 -0.54 -0.56
CA THR A 337 32.44 0.60 0.13
C THR A 337 33.46 1.37 1.00
N SER A 338 34.27 0.62 1.75
CA SER A 338 35.34 1.17 2.58
C SER A 338 36.39 1.91 1.74
N MET A 339 36.81 1.29 0.63
CA MET A 339 37.75 1.88 -0.32
C MET A 339 37.19 3.16 -0.97
N GLY A 340 35.92 3.15 -1.37
CA GLY A 340 35.25 4.32 -1.95
C GLY A 340 35.27 5.54 -1.02
N SER A 341 35.05 5.30 0.27
CA SER A 341 35.12 6.32 1.32
C SER A 341 36.54 6.87 1.49
N ALA A 342 37.55 6.00 1.43
CA ALA A 342 38.96 6.39 1.51
C ALA A 342 39.38 7.23 0.28
N ILE A 343 38.99 6.81 -0.93
CA ILE A 343 39.22 7.60 -2.16
C ILE A 343 38.54 8.96 -2.06
N GLN A 344 37.28 9.01 -1.61
CA GLN A 344 36.55 10.28 -1.48
C GLN A 344 37.24 11.23 -0.50
N THR A 345 37.71 10.71 0.63
CA THR A 345 38.45 11.51 1.62
C THR A 345 39.71 12.10 1.00
N MET A 346 40.47 11.28 0.25
CA MET A 346 41.67 11.70 -0.45
C MET A 346 41.37 12.76 -1.52
N GLU A 347 40.30 12.61 -2.31
CA GLU A 347 39.87 13.59 -3.32
C GLU A 347 39.55 14.94 -2.69
N ILE A 348 38.84 14.95 -1.55
CA ILE A 348 38.52 16.18 -0.80
C ILE A 348 39.79 16.85 -0.28
N GLU A 349 40.70 16.08 0.32
CA GLU A 349 41.98 16.61 0.81
C GLU A 349 42.81 17.25 -0.31
N ILE A 350 42.91 16.58 -1.47
CA ILE A 350 43.62 17.10 -2.63
C ILE A 350 42.92 18.36 -3.17
N SER A 351 41.60 18.32 -3.38
CA SER A 351 40.84 19.46 -3.94
C SER A 351 40.94 20.72 -3.07
N THR A 352 40.93 20.55 -1.75
CA THR A 352 41.08 21.68 -0.79
C THR A 352 42.47 22.31 -0.89
N LYS A 353 43.51 21.54 -1.21
CA LYS A 353 44.88 22.02 -1.34
C LYS A 353 45.21 22.60 -2.72
N VAL A 354 44.56 22.10 -3.76
CA VAL A 354 44.69 22.58 -5.15
C VAL A 354 44.04 23.96 -5.35
N SER A 355 43.04 24.30 -4.52
CA SER A 355 42.28 25.56 -4.62
C SER A 355 42.86 26.72 -3.80
N LEU A 356 43.97 26.50 -3.09
CA LEU A 356 44.78 27.48 -2.37
C LEU A 356 46.06 27.77 -3.16
#